data_AF-D6Z7K2-F1
#
_entry.id   AF-D6Z7K2-F1
#
_cell.length_a   1.000
_cell.length_b   1.000
_cell.length_c   1.000
_cell.angle_alpha   90.00
_cell.angle_beta   90.00
_cell.angle_gamma   90.00
#
_symmetry.space_group_name_H-M   'P 1'
#
loop_
_entity.id
_entity.type
_entity.pdbx_description
1 polymer ?
#
loop_
_entity_poly.entity_id
_entity_poly.type
_entity_poly.pdbx_seq_one_letter_code
_entity_poly.pdbx_strand_id
1 'polypeptide(L)'
;MTKTIAWTGSALLACALLVAPAPAATADPDPNACQALQAAGPRFRDLDQQRAALQDQLKTLRGAHPPQGELDKWRDLQRQLGDLFRQSQHFLEQTADGVNNDVAEQALRDQASAYQDLADVQDEIISSEDADGVPAELTGRFNDAAGRIAPAADRLNAVERDVCASAPAAGS
;
A
#
# COMPACT_ATOMS: atom_id res chain seq x y z
N MET A 1 -61.18 2.05 -0.53
CA MET A 1 -61.45 3.42 -1.01
C MET A 1 -60.21 4.25 -0.80
N THR A 2 -59.65 4.68 -1.91
CA THR A 2 -58.40 5.42 -2.10
C THR A 2 -58.56 6.86 -1.65
N LYS A 3 -57.54 7.45 -0.99
CA LYS A 3 -57.35 8.91 -1.08
C LYS A 3 -55.87 9.28 -1.01
N THR A 4 -55.42 9.68 -2.19
CA THR A 4 -54.12 10.15 -2.63
C THR A 4 -53.77 11.48 -1.96
N ILE A 5 -52.55 11.62 -1.44
CA ILE A 5 -51.99 12.91 -1.01
C ILE A 5 -51.33 13.55 -2.23
N ALA A 6 -51.93 14.64 -2.71
CA ALA A 6 -51.38 15.47 -3.78
C ALA A 6 -50.23 16.31 -3.22
N TRP A 7 -49.01 16.07 -3.70
CA TRP A 7 -47.89 16.98 -3.55
C TRP A 7 -47.93 17.97 -4.71
N THR A 8 -48.33 19.20 -4.41
CA THR A 8 -48.20 20.33 -5.32
C THR A 8 -46.73 20.68 -5.48
N GLY A 9 -46.27 20.62 -6.72
CA GLY A 9 -44.89 20.90 -7.11
C GLY A 9 -44.47 22.33 -6.82
N SER A 10 -43.24 22.45 -6.36
CA SER A 10 -42.40 23.63 -6.63
C SER A 10 -41.34 23.19 -7.61
N ALA A 11 -41.57 23.52 -8.88
CA ALA A 11 -40.50 23.59 -9.86
C ALA A 11 -39.62 24.78 -9.48
N LEU A 12 -38.36 24.51 -9.12
CA LEU A 12 -37.30 25.51 -9.22
C LEU A 12 -36.25 24.97 -10.18
N LEU A 13 -36.29 25.59 -11.36
CA LEU A 13 -35.27 25.52 -12.38
C LEU A 13 -33.88 25.84 -11.80
N ALA A 14 -32.92 25.05 -12.27
CA ALA A 14 -31.61 25.47 -12.73
C ALA A 14 -30.78 26.40 -11.83
N CYS A 15 -29.83 25.81 -11.12
CA CYS A 15 -28.45 26.26 -11.23
C CYS A 15 -27.61 25.05 -11.64
N ALA A 16 -27.48 24.87 -12.96
CA ALA A 16 -26.34 24.17 -13.53
C ALA A 16 -25.10 24.97 -13.13
N LEU A 17 -24.53 24.67 -11.96
CA LEU A 17 -23.14 25.00 -11.69
C LEU A 17 -22.33 24.11 -12.63
N LEU A 18 -21.99 24.68 -13.78
CA LEU A 18 -20.80 24.33 -14.53
C LEU A 18 -19.63 24.45 -13.55
N VAL A 19 -19.38 23.37 -12.80
CA VAL A 19 -18.04 23.11 -12.28
C VAL A 19 -17.23 22.84 -13.53
N ALA A 20 -16.68 23.92 -14.10
CA ALA A 20 -15.52 23.78 -14.97
C ALA A 20 -14.52 22.93 -14.18
N PRO A 21 -14.01 21.81 -14.71
CA PRO A 21 -12.90 21.14 -14.07
C PRO A 21 -11.84 22.21 -13.89
N ALA A 22 -11.47 22.51 -12.63
CA ALA A 22 -10.29 23.31 -12.38
C ALA A 22 -9.18 22.73 -13.26
N PRO A 23 -8.43 23.55 -14.02
CA PRO A 23 -7.31 23.02 -14.76
C PRO A 23 -6.50 22.24 -13.75
N ALA A 24 -6.40 20.91 -13.96
CA ALA A 24 -5.40 20.14 -13.27
C ALA A 24 -4.12 20.91 -13.53
N ALA A 25 -3.50 21.44 -12.47
CA ALA A 25 -2.16 21.97 -12.58
C ALA A 25 -1.37 20.80 -13.15
N THR A 26 -1.07 20.87 -14.45
CA THR A 26 -0.23 19.91 -15.12
C THR A 26 1.10 20.05 -14.40
N ALA A 27 1.38 19.11 -13.50
CA ALA A 27 2.67 19.04 -12.86
C ALA A 27 3.70 19.11 -13.98
N ASP A 28 4.62 20.08 -13.88
CA ASP A 28 5.64 20.22 -14.89
C ASP A 28 6.34 18.87 -15.09
N PRO A 29 6.68 18.50 -16.33
CA PRO A 29 7.40 17.28 -16.63
C PRO A 29 8.62 17.10 -15.73
N ASP A 30 8.64 16.06 -14.89
CA ASP A 30 9.78 15.74 -14.04
C ASP A 30 10.47 14.44 -14.51
N PRO A 31 11.44 14.52 -15.43
CA PRO A 31 12.15 13.35 -15.92
C PRO A 31 13.00 12.67 -14.83
N ASN A 32 13.41 13.40 -13.79
CA ASN A 32 14.20 12.82 -12.69
C ASN A 32 13.31 11.96 -11.78
N ALA A 33 12.10 12.42 -11.49
CA ALA A 33 11.12 11.65 -10.72
C ALA A 33 10.73 10.35 -11.44
N CYS A 34 10.46 10.40 -12.74
CA CYS A 34 10.18 9.20 -13.53
C CYS A 34 11.36 8.21 -13.49
N GLN A 35 12.59 8.70 -13.70
CA GLN A 35 13.78 7.85 -13.67
C GLN A 35 14.00 7.22 -12.29
N ALA A 36 13.79 7.96 -11.20
CA ALA A 36 13.91 7.46 -9.84
C ALA A 36 12.89 6.35 -9.56
N LEU A 37 11.62 6.55 -9.93
CA LEU A 37 10.57 5.53 -9.77
C LEU A 37 10.86 4.27 -10.60
N GLN A 38 11.26 4.42 -11.86
CA GLN A 38 11.62 3.29 -12.73
C GLN A 38 12.85 2.53 -12.24
N ALA A 39 13.84 3.24 -11.67
CA ALA A 39 15.03 2.63 -11.09
C ALA A 39 14.70 1.87 -9.78
N ALA A 40 13.70 2.33 -9.03
CA ALA A 40 13.28 1.69 -7.78
C ALA A 40 12.44 0.42 -8.02
N GLY A 41 11.68 0.37 -9.11
CA GLY A 41 10.75 -0.72 -9.44
C GLY A 41 11.34 -2.14 -9.40
N PRO A 42 12.53 -2.44 -9.97
CA PRO A 42 13.15 -3.76 -9.87
C PRO A 42 13.43 -4.18 -8.42
N ARG A 43 14.01 -3.30 -7.61
CA ARG A 43 14.34 -3.61 -6.21
C ARG A 43 13.08 -3.86 -5.38
N PHE A 44 12.02 -3.09 -5.62
CA PHE A 44 10.75 -3.31 -4.93
C PHE A 44 10.09 -4.64 -5.32
N ARG A 45 10.15 -5.02 -6.60
CA ARG A 45 9.69 -6.35 -7.06
C ARG A 45 10.48 -7.49 -6.43
N ASP A 46 11.79 -7.34 -6.27
CA ASP A 46 12.62 -8.36 -5.61
C ASP A 46 12.23 -8.53 -4.13
N LEU A 47 11.93 -7.44 -3.43
CA LEU A 47 11.43 -7.49 -2.04
C LEU A 47 10.05 -8.14 -1.96
N ASP A 48 9.16 -7.83 -2.91
CA ASP A 48 7.83 -8.46 -2.99
C ASP A 48 7.91 -9.97 -3.26
N GLN A 49 8.80 -10.39 -4.17
CA GLN A 49 9.03 -11.81 -4.45
C GLN A 49 9.56 -12.55 -3.21
N GLN A 50 10.51 -11.96 -2.47
CA GLN A 50 11.01 -12.52 -1.21
C GLN A 50 9.89 -12.63 -0.17
N ARG A 51 9.05 -11.60 -0.05
CA ARG A 51 7.87 -11.62 0.83
C ARG A 51 6.92 -12.74 0.46
N ALA A 52 6.55 -12.86 -0.82
CA ALA A 52 5.64 -13.90 -1.29
C ALA A 52 6.19 -15.30 -1.00
N ALA A 53 7.50 -15.51 -1.19
CA ALA A 53 8.17 -16.76 -0.88
C ALA A 53 8.14 -17.10 0.63
N LEU A 54 8.35 -16.12 1.51
CA LEU A 54 8.23 -16.34 2.96
C LEU A 54 6.79 -16.60 3.40
N GLN A 55 5.83 -15.87 2.83
CA GLN A 55 4.41 -16.10 3.11
C GLN A 55 3.96 -17.49 2.66
N ASP A 56 4.46 -18.00 1.54
CA ASP A 56 4.20 -19.36 1.10
C ASP A 56 4.76 -20.39 2.09
N GLN A 57 6.01 -20.19 2.54
CA GLN A 57 6.60 -21.04 3.58
C GLN A 57 5.80 -21.02 4.89
N LEU A 58 5.34 -19.85 5.35
CA LEU A 58 4.48 -19.75 6.53
C LEU A 58 3.13 -20.47 6.35
N LYS A 59 2.53 -20.42 5.16
CA LYS A 59 1.30 -21.19 4.85
C LYS A 59 1.54 -22.69 4.96
N THR A 60 2.70 -23.20 4.50
CA THR A 60 3.03 -24.63 4.65
C THR A 60 3.15 -25.08 6.10
N LEU A 61 3.51 -24.17 7.02
CA LEU A 61 3.56 -24.40 8.46
C LEU A 61 2.22 -24.14 9.17
N ARG A 62 1.09 -24.22 8.46
CA ARG A 62 -0.28 -23.92 8.95
C ARG A 62 -0.50 -22.47 9.42
N GLY A 63 0.29 -21.52 8.93
CA GLY A 63 0.01 -20.08 9.03
C GLY A 63 0.02 -19.53 10.45
N ALA A 64 -1.08 -19.72 11.19
CA ALA A 64 -1.31 -19.20 12.54
C ALA A 64 -1.05 -20.22 13.67
N HIS A 65 -0.98 -21.52 13.36
CA HIS A 65 -0.84 -22.60 14.36
C HIS A 65 0.27 -23.58 13.93
N PRO A 66 1.54 -23.29 14.24
CA PRO A 66 2.63 -24.15 13.85
C PRO A 66 2.53 -25.54 14.52
N PRO A 67 2.95 -26.62 13.84
CA PRO A 67 3.05 -27.94 14.46
C PRO A 67 3.96 -27.94 15.69
N GLN A 68 3.65 -28.78 16.69
CA GLN A 68 4.55 -29.02 17.82
C GLN A 68 5.92 -29.50 17.30
N GLY A 69 6.98 -28.73 17.58
CA GLY A 69 8.35 -28.97 17.09
C GLY A 69 8.81 -28.06 15.96
N GLU A 70 7.90 -27.30 15.32
CA GLU A 70 8.22 -26.33 14.25
C GLU A 70 8.06 -24.87 14.72
N LEU A 71 7.82 -24.65 16.01
CA LEU A 71 7.55 -23.32 16.60
C LEU A 71 8.73 -22.37 16.39
N ASP A 72 9.96 -22.83 16.60
CA ASP A 72 11.15 -22.00 16.44
C ASP A 72 11.35 -21.57 14.98
N LYS A 73 11.18 -22.52 14.05
CA LYS A 73 11.22 -22.24 12.61
C LYS A 73 10.11 -21.26 12.20
N TRP A 74 8.91 -21.44 12.72
CA TRP A 74 7.80 -20.54 12.48
C TRP A 74 8.13 -19.12 13.00
N ARG A 75 8.65 -18.99 14.23
CA ARG A 75 9.09 -17.70 14.79
C ARG A 75 10.21 -17.06 13.97
N ASP A 76 11.17 -17.86 13.48
CA ASP A 76 12.25 -17.38 12.61
C ASP A 76 11.72 -16.84 11.28
N LEU A 77 10.74 -17.50 10.67
CA LEU A 77 10.10 -17.05 9.44
C LEU A 77 9.27 -15.78 9.65
N GLN A 78 8.56 -15.68 10.77
CA GLN A 78 7.83 -14.46 11.15
C GLN A 78 8.79 -13.27 11.35
N ARG A 79 9.95 -13.50 11.99
CA ARG A 79 11.03 -12.49 12.12
C ARG A 79 11.55 -12.03 10.76
N GLN A 80 11.88 -12.97 9.87
CA GLN A 80 12.31 -12.65 8.51
C GLN A 80 11.27 -11.85 7.73
N LEU A 81 9.98 -12.17 7.89
CA LEU A 81 8.89 -11.43 7.24
C LEU A 81 8.80 -9.99 7.77
N GLY A 82 8.91 -9.80 9.08
CA GLY A 82 8.96 -8.47 9.71
C GLY A 82 10.14 -7.62 9.21
N ASP A 83 11.31 -8.23 9.08
CA ASP A 83 12.49 -7.57 8.54
C ASP A 83 12.33 -7.19 7.07
N LEU A 84 11.60 -7.98 6.26
CA LEU A 84 11.27 -7.61 4.89
C LEU A 84 10.30 -6.43 4.81
N PHE A 85 9.33 -6.35 5.73
CA PHE A 85 8.44 -5.18 5.80
C PHE A 85 9.21 -3.91 6.13
N ARG A 86 10.12 -3.96 7.11
CA ARG A 86 11.03 -2.85 7.42
C ARG A 86 11.94 -2.47 6.25
N GLN A 87 12.50 -3.46 5.57
CA GLN A 87 13.32 -3.20 4.37
C GLN A 87 12.53 -2.52 3.25
N SER A 88 11.28 -2.95 3.05
CA SER A 88 10.36 -2.36 2.06
C SER A 88 10.01 -0.92 2.43
N GLN A 89 9.64 -0.67 3.69
CA GLN A 89 9.39 0.66 4.22
C GLN A 89 10.61 1.58 3.99
N HIS A 90 11.78 1.17 4.48
CA HIS A 90 12.99 1.99 4.43
C HIS A 90 13.39 2.31 2.99
N PHE A 91 13.27 1.33 2.07
CA PHE A 91 13.55 1.54 0.66
C PHE A 91 12.59 2.56 0.02
N LEU A 92 11.30 2.48 0.34
CA LEU A 92 10.30 3.44 -0.13
C LEU A 92 10.56 4.85 0.41
N GLU A 93 10.92 4.99 1.68
CA GLU A 93 11.30 6.28 2.30
C GLU A 93 12.54 6.88 1.65
N GLN A 94 13.60 6.08 1.44
CA GLN A 94 14.79 6.54 0.73
C GLN A 94 14.49 6.99 -0.70
N THR A 95 13.60 6.26 -1.39
CA THR A 95 13.16 6.65 -2.74
C THR A 95 12.36 7.95 -2.69
N ALA A 96 11.50 8.12 -1.68
CA ALA A 96 10.71 9.32 -1.48
C ALA A 96 11.60 10.55 -1.26
N ASP A 97 12.63 10.44 -0.42
CA ASP A 97 13.58 11.52 -0.14
C ASP A 97 14.40 11.94 -1.39
N GLY A 98 14.49 11.07 -2.41
CA GLY A 98 15.26 11.32 -3.63
C GLY A 98 14.44 11.68 -4.87
N VAL A 99 13.10 11.56 -4.83
CA VAL A 99 12.24 11.67 -6.03
C VAL A 99 12.00 13.12 -6.48
N ASN A 100 12.17 14.09 -5.58
CA ASN A 100 12.00 15.54 -5.83
C ASN A 100 10.66 15.92 -6.51
N ASN A 101 9.60 15.17 -6.24
CA ASN A 101 8.26 15.39 -6.77
C ASN A 101 7.23 15.10 -5.67
N ASP A 102 6.50 16.11 -5.21
CA ASP A 102 5.61 16.03 -4.05
C ASP A 102 4.55 14.90 -4.17
N VAL A 103 4.01 14.69 -5.37
CA VAL A 103 2.97 13.68 -5.61
C VAL A 103 3.55 12.28 -5.54
N ALA A 104 4.72 12.07 -6.15
CA ALA A 104 5.45 10.80 -6.08
C ALA A 104 5.97 10.52 -4.66
N GLU A 105 6.52 11.53 -3.99
CA GLU A 105 6.98 11.45 -2.61
C GLU A 105 5.84 11.00 -1.69
N GLN A 106 4.67 11.65 -1.77
CA GLN A 106 3.53 11.29 -0.95
C GLN A 106 3.04 9.86 -1.25
N ALA A 107 3.02 9.44 -2.52
CA ALA A 107 2.62 8.07 -2.87
C ALA A 107 3.58 7.01 -2.32
N LEU A 108 4.90 7.28 -2.37
CA LEU A 108 5.93 6.43 -1.79
C LEU A 108 5.81 6.36 -0.26
N ARG A 109 5.60 7.50 0.41
CA ARG A 109 5.41 7.58 1.87
C ARG A 109 4.13 6.87 2.33
N ASP A 110 3.03 7.00 1.59
CA ASP A 110 1.79 6.28 1.88
C ASP A 110 2.00 4.77 1.85
N GLN A 111 2.72 4.28 0.83
CA GLN A 111 3.04 2.86 0.73
C GLN A 111 4.01 2.43 1.84
N ALA A 112 5.01 3.24 2.17
CA ALA A 112 5.94 2.98 3.26
C ALA A 112 5.21 2.85 4.61
N SER A 113 4.26 3.75 4.90
CA SER A 113 3.43 3.69 6.11
C SER A 113 2.61 2.39 6.19
N ALA A 114 2.08 1.89 5.07
CA ALA A 114 1.38 0.60 5.06
C ALA A 114 2.32 -0.58 5.39
N TYR A 115 3.61 -0.52 5.00
CA TYR A 115 4.60 -1.50 5.41
C TYR A 115 5.02 -1.37 6.87
N GLN A 116 5.08 -0.14 7.39
CA GLN A 116 5.34 0.10 8.80
C GLN A 116 4.26 -0.55 9.68
N ASP A 117 2.97 -0.32 9.36
CA ASP A 117 1.84 -0.94 10.09
C ASP A 117 1.98 -2.48 10.13
N LEU A 118 2.41 -3.09 9.02
CA LEU A 118 2.65 -4.54 8.96
C LEU A 118 3.85 -4.98 9.82
N ALA A 119 4.96 -4.23 9.79
CA ALA A 119 6.13 -4.53 10.60
C ALA A 119 5.82 -4.45 12.10
N ASP A 120 5.06 -3.43 12.51
CA ASP A 120 4.68 -3.22 13.91
C ASP A 120 3.81 -4.38 14.42
N VAL A 121 2.78 -4.78 13.66
CA VAL A 121 1.95 -5.94 14.04
C VAL A 121 2.78 -7.23 14.02
N GLN A 122 3.74 -7.36 13.12
CA GLN A 122 4.60 -8.54 13.04
C GLN A 122 5.50 -8.69 14.27
N ASP A 123 6.06 -7.59 14.78
CA ASP A 123 6.83 -7.57 16.03
C ASP A 123 5.96 -7.98 17.22
N GLU A 124 4.70 -7.53 17.26
CA GLU A 124 3.75 -7.95 18.29
C GLU A 124 3.47 -9.46 18.23
N ILE A 125 3.26 -10.02 17.03
CA ILE A 125 3.07 -11.47 16.82
C ILE A 125 4.28 -12.26 17.35
N ILE A 126 5.50 -11.80 17.03
CA ILE A 126 6.74 -12.46 17.46
C ILE A 126 6.92 -12.36 18.98
N SER A 127 6.55 -11.23 19.58
CA SER A 127 6.65 -10.98 21.02
C SER A 127 5.60 -11.72 21.84
N SER A 128 4.53 -12.21 21.20
CA SER A 128 3.50 -12.97 21.89
C SER A 128 4.07 -14.29 22.42
N GLU A 129 3.96 -14.50 23.74
CA GLU A 129 4.40 -15.73 24.41
C GLU A 129 3.43 -16.91 24.19
N ASP A 130 2.36 -16.70 23.41
CA ASP A 130 1.32 -17.70 23.17
C ASP A 130 1.88 -18.88 22.39
N ALA A 131 2.02 -20.01 23.09
CA ALA A 131 2.49 -21.27 22.50
C ALA A 131 1.41 -21.94 21.63
N ASP A 132 0.15 -21.52 21.77
CA ASP A 132 -1.00 -22.09 21.08
C ASP A 132 -1.27 -21.46 19.71
N GLY A 133 -0.59 -20.36 19.36
CA GLY A 133 -0.68 -19.72 18.04
C GLY A 133 -0.79 -18.19 18.13
N VAL A 134 -1.07 -17.55 16.99
CA VAL A 134 -1.25 -16.08 16.95
C VAL A 134 -2.62 -15.69 17.49
N PRO A 135 -2.72 -14.75 18.45
CA PRO A 135 -4.00 -14.20 18.90
C PRO A 135 -4.86 -13.71 17.74
N ALA A 136 -6.17 -13.96 17.81
CA ALA A 136 -7.12 -13.55 16.76
C ALA A 136 -7.13 -12.04 16.53
N GLU A 137 -6.90 -11.24 17.59
CA GLU A 137 -6.79 -9.79 17.51
C GLU A 137 -5.60 -9.34 16.65
N LEU A 138 -4.41 -9.93 16.89
CA LEU A 138 -3.21 -9.63 16.10
C LEU A 138 -3.39 -10.08 14.64
N THR A 139 -4.05 -11.22 14.42
CA THR A 139 -4.41 -11.67 13.07
C THR A 139 -5.35 -10.68 12.37
N GLY A 140 -6.34 -10.13 13.08
CA GLY A 140 -7.25 -9.11 12.56
C GLY A 140 -6.49 -7.85 12.15
N ARG A 141 -5.68 -7.30 13.06
CA ARG A 141 -4.86 -6.10 12.80
C ARG A 141 -3.87 -6.31 11.66
N PHE A 142 -3.26 -7.50 11.55
CA PHE A 142 -2.38 -7.84 10.45
C PHE A 142 -3.13 -7.83 9.10
N ASN A 143 -4.32 -8.41 9.05
CA ASN A 143 -5.15 -8.42 7.84
C ASN A 143 -5.62 -7.01 7.46
N ASP A 144 -5.97 -6.17 8.43
CA ASP A 144 -6.34 -4.78 8.20
C ASP A 144 -5.16 -3.98 7.63
N ALA A 145 -3.96 -4.13 8.20
CA ALA A 145 -2.74 -3.52 7.69
C ALA A 145 -2.40 -4.03 6.28
N ALA A 146 -2.49 -5.35 6.05
CA ALA A 146 -2.27 -5.96 4.73
C ALA A 146 -3.26 -5.43 3.68
N GLY A 147 -4.51 -5.18 4.08
CA GLY A 147 -5.55 -4.60 3.24
C GLY A 147 -5.23 -3.20 2.71
N ARG A 148 -4.28 -2.48 3.34
CA ARG A 148 -3.84 -1.14 2.90
C ARG A 148 -2.75 -1.18 1.82
N ILE A 149 -2.03 -2.29 1.66
CA ILE A 149 -0.89 -2.40 0.73
C ILE A 149 -1.32 -2.27 -0.73
N ALA A 150 -2.36 -3.01 -1.15
CA ALA A 150 -2.79 -3.00 -2.55
C ALA A 150 -3.30 -1.60 -3.00
N PRO A 151 -4.18 -0.91 -2.25
CA PRO A 151 -4.58 0.45 -2.59
C PRO A 151 -3.40 1.44 -2.67
N ALA A 152 -2.43 1.34 -1.76
CA ALA A 152 -1.25 2.21 -1.78
C ALA A 152 -0.34 1.91 -2.99
N ALA A 153 -0.16 0.63 -3.34
CA ALA A 153 0.59 0.21 -4.52
C ALA A 153 -0.08 0.70 -5.82
N ASP A 154 -1.41 0.57 -5.92
CA ASP A 154 -2.17 1.05 -7.08
C ASP A 154 -2.05 2.57 -7.25
N ARG A 155 -2.06 3.32 -6.14
CA ARG A 155 -1.82 4.76 -6.14
C ARG A 155 -0.41 5.09 -6.65
N LEU A 156 0.62 4.42 -6.16
CA LEU A 156 1.99 4.63 -6.63
C LEU A 156 2.13 4.32 -8.13
N ASN A 157 1.55 3.21 -8.60
CA ASN A 157 1.55 2.85 -10.03
C ASN A 157 0.80 3.87 -10.90
N ALA A 158 -0.26 4.50 -10.38
CA ALA A 158 -0.94 5.58 -11.07
C ALA A 158 -0.05 6.83 -11.17
N VAL A 159 0.57 7.23 -10.06
CA VAL A 159 1.48 8.39 -10.02
C VAL A 159 2.71 8.17 -10.90
N GLU A 160 3.31 6.98 -10.89
CA GLU A 160 4.41 6.64 -11.80
C GLU A 160 4.00 6.82 -13.27
N ARG A 161 2.84 6.31 -13.67
CA ARG A 161 2.33 6.48 -15.03
C ARG A 161 2.14 7.95 -15.39
N ASP A 162 1.56 8.74 -14.50
CA ASP A 162 1.27 10.15 -14.76
C ASP A 162 2.56 10.99 -14.82
N VAL A 163 3.50 10.78 -13.89
CA VAL A 163 4.81 11.44 -13.87
C VAL A 163 5.62 11.08 -15.11
N CYS A 164 5.67 9.80 -15.48
CA CYS A 164 6.41 9.32 -16.64
C CYS A 164 5.76 9.70 -17.99
N ALA A 165 4.43 9.78 -18.06
CA ALA A 165 3.73 10.26 -19.26
C ALA A 165 3.93 11.77 -19.48
N SER A 166 4.16 12.52 -18.39
CA SER A 166 4.41 13.95 -18.44
C SER A 166 5.86 14.25 -18.80
N ALA A 167 6.82 13.36 -18.53
CA ALA A 167 8.23 13.55 -18.85
C ALA A 167 8.44 13.82 -20.37
N PRO A 168 9.26 14.81 -20.76
CA PRO A 168 9.51 15.05 -22.17
C PRO A 168 10.19 13.81 -22.75
N ALA A 169 9.75 13.35 -23.92
CA ALA A 169 10.44 12.28 -24.63
C ALA A 169 11.92 12.65 -24.73
N ALA A 170 12.80 11.84 -24.10
CA ALA A 170 14.24 11.99 -24.26
C ALA A 170 14.52 12.06 -25.76
N GLY A 171 15.14 13.16 -26.19
CA GLY A 171 15.12 13.67 -27.55
C GLY A 171 15.39 12.65 -28.65
N SER A 172 14.70 12.89 -29.77
CA SER A 172 15.01 12.37 -31.11
C SER A 172 16.42 12.74 -31.57
#